data_AF-A0A520QCV2-F1
#
_entry.id   AF-A0A520QCV2-F1
#
_cell.length_a   1.000
_cell.length_b   1.000
_cell.length_c   1.000
_cell.angle_alpha   90.00
_cell.angle_beta   90.00
_cell.angle_gamma   90.00
#
_symmetry.space_group_name_H-M   'P 1'
#
loop_
_entity.id
_entity.type
_entity.pdbx_description
1 polymer ?
#
loop_
_entity_poly.entity_id
_entity_poly.type
_entity_poly.pdbx_seq_one_letter_code
_entity_poly.pdbx_strand_id
1 'polypeptide(L)'
;MSALLRKELAALWPLFLVACVVFSGDVLYRPLTELLDQSTWEDIASYLRAGEGAGFGWIAIPLVVSVAYAAFPREHDEGTIALLRALPVRPSSIFIAKVLAGMAVITAALSLLTVTDGLQGSLNDESIRGGHWRASLALSHLGMQVVFAFIVYAHGLLASVLRLFGLLPYALLLMLGSILENLFPPAAWINPASLLDARYDGTALVVPWGPLAVHLALALLALLAAALAWLGPGDRVSKGFERARATIMGKLAIGCGGALTLLVLLVLAVLAVDRDDAPEETEDEPRAAPSLETAEARTERFVYTYPVSHRARAERLMGGADAMHAELRRLLDADPGPVLIADLTEVSADHLGIASWTHIRVGIVQEDDFTRLSRTFAHETAHALQQRISERGTGRHGRAMRFFSEGSAEWLAYEVVPGPEARRRARLIGAVTWARHRMRPEDLMDDDRLRARYDTTLVYPLGELWTEALVSRCGERAVGAALRESGGELASGVAPRVLWDELLGRIGCDLEAVDAAFVASARALVEEHAAEVAEIPRLSGGVTSREGGRLTIEARLDRDLPARDLPAR
;
A
#
# COMPACT_ATOMS: atom_id res chain seq x y z
N MET A 1 -13.89 0.90 -42.75
CA MET A 1 -13.43 0.57 -41.37
C MET A 1 -13.45 1.80 -40.47
N SER A 2 -12.71 2.87 -40.75
CA SER A 2 -12.68 4.10 -39.92
C SER A 2 -14.06 4.67 -39.54
N ALA A 3 -14.99 4.75 -40.50
CA ALA A 3 -16.35 5.23 -40.22
C ALA A 3 -17.15 4.33 -39.27
N LEU A 4 -16.96 2.99 -39.34
CA LEU A 4 -17.58 2.03 -38.43
C LEU A 4 -17.01 2.19 -37.03
N LEU A 5 -15.68 2.25 -36.91
CA LEU A 5 -15.01 2.40 -35.62
C LEU A 5 -15.46 3.67 -34.90
N ARG A 6 -15.56 4.81 -35.61
CA ARG A 6 -16.07 6.06 -35.05
C ARG A 6 -17.51 5.95 -34.57
N LYS A 7 -18.38 5.24 -35.31
CA LYS A 7 -19.77 4.99 -34.89
C LYS A 7 -19.80 4.14 -33.61
N GLU A 8 -19.06 3.05 -33.55
CA GLU A 8 -19.04 2.16 -32.38
C GLU A 8 -18.41 2.84 -31.14
N LEU A 9 -17.35 3.65 -31.32
CA LEU A 9 -16.78 4.46 -30.25
C LEU A 9 -17.78 5.50 -29.73
N ALA A 10 -18.51 6.18 -30.60
CA ALA A 10 -19.56 7.12 -30.19
C ALA A 10 -20.67 6.43 -29.40
N ALA A 11 -20.99 5.17 -29.73
CA ALA A 11 -21.99 4.39 -29.00
C ALA A 11 -21.50 3.97 -27.60
N LEU A 12 -20.19 3.73 -27.44
CA LEU A 12 -19.59 3.33 -26.16
C LEU A 12 -19.11 4.53 -25.31
N TRP A 13 -19.16 5.75 -25.84
CA TRP A 13 -18.74 6.97 -25.15
C TRP A 13 -19.36 7.16 -23.75
N PRO A 14 -20.66 6.87 -23.51
CA PRO A 14 -21.23 6.99 -22.17
C PRO A 14 -20.57 6.05 -21.15
N LEU A 15 -20.18 4.83 -21.55
CA LEU A 15 -19.47 3.90 -20.68
C LEU A 15 -18.05 4.37 -20.39
N PHE A 16 -17.39 5.00 -21.36
CA PHE A 16 -16.10 5.64 -21.13
C PHE A 16 -16.21 6.77 -20.10
N LEU A 17 -17.25 7.61 -20.14
CA LEU A 17 -17.46 8.66 -19.14
C LEU A 17 -17.69 8.09 -17.73
N VAL A 18 -18.47 7.00 -17.62
CA VAL A 18 -18.64 6.29 -16.33
C VAL A 18 -17.30 5.77 -15.84
N ALA A 19 -16.50 5.18 -16.73
CA ALA A 19 -15.17 4.71 -16.38
C ALA A 19 -14.25 5.85 -15.94
N CYS A 20 -14.34 7.03 -16.56
CA CYS A 20 -13.61 8.20 -16.09
C CYS A 20 -13.98 8.54 -14.64
N VAL A 21 -15.27 8.61 -14.30
CA VAL A 21 -15.70 8.90 -12.93
C VAL A 21 -15.22 7.84 -11.94
N VAL A 22 -15.30 6.55 -12.30
CA VAL A 22 -14.89 5.45 -11.43
C VAL A 22 -13.37 5.42 -11.24
N PHE A 23 -12.59 5.57 -12.31
CA PHE A 23 -11.13 5.44 -12.26
C PHE A 23 -10.38 6.74 -11.94
N SER A 24 -11.00 7.92 -12.12
CA SER A 24 -10.43 9.20 -11.71
C SER A 24 -11.08 9.79 -10.46
N GLY A 25 -12.04 9.08 -9.85
CA GLY A 25 -12.71 9.52 -8.62
C GLY A 25 -11.73 9.76 -7.47
N ASP A 26 -10.71 8.90 -7.39
CA ASP A 26 -9.62 8.99 -6.40
C ASP A 26 -8.83 10.29 -6.52
N VAL A 27 -8.70 10.87 -7.72
CA VAL A 27 -8.06 12.19 -7.91
C VAL A 27 -8.83 13.31 -7.22
N LEU A 28 -10.15 13.19 -7.12
CA LEU A 28 -11.00 14.20 -6.50
C LEU A 28 -11.18 13.94 -5.01
N TYR A 29 -11.27 12.68 -4.59
CA TYR A 29 -11.59 12.31 -3.21
C TYR A 29 -10.35 12.22 -2.30
N ARG A 30 -9.26 11.58 -2.75
CA ARG A 30 -8.08 11.37 -1.90
C ARG A 30 -7.47 12.67 -1.36
N PRO A 31 -7.33 13.78 -2.12
CA PRO A 31 -6.85 15.03 -1.53
C PRO A 31 -7.74 15.59 -0.40
N LEU A 32 -9.00 15.17 -0.33
CA LEU A 32 -9.96 15.61 0.69
C LEU A 32 -9.93 14.73 1.96
N THR A 33 -9.45 13.49 1.85
CA THR A 33 -9.53 12.50 2.93
C THR A 33 -8.18 11.94 3.36
N GLU A 34 -7.16 12.09 2.52
CA GLU A 34 -5.80 11.59 2.71
C GLU A 34 -4.79 12.72 2.51
N LEU A 35 -3.61 12.55 3.08
CA LEU A 35 -2.48 13.45 2.89
C LEU A 35 -1.63 12.92 1.75
N LEU A 36 -1.88 13.40 0.53
CA LEU A 36 -1.18 12.93 -0.68
C LEU A 36 0.34 13.12 -0.62
N ASP A 37 0.85 14.05 0.18
CA ASP A 37 2.27 14.28 0.46
C ASP A 37 2.88 13.26 1.45
N GLN A 38 2.05 12.42 2.06
CA GLN A 38 2.43 11.37 3.01
C GLN A 38 2.00 9.97 2.55
N SER A 39 1.21 9.88 1.48
CA SER A 39 0.76 8.63 0.86
C SER A 39 1.82 8.11 -0.11
N THR A 40 2.31 6.89 0.13
CA THR A 40 3.24 6.25 -0.81
C THR A 40 2.57 5.93 -2.13
N TRP A 41 3.35 5.71 -3.20
CA TRP A 41 2.78 5.24 -4.46
C TRP A 41 2.03 3.90 -4.28
N GLU A 42 2.44 3.04 -3.35
CA GLU A 42 1.72 1.81 -3.00
C GLU A 42 0.43 2.07 -2.20
N ASP A 43 0.30 3.21 -1.52
CA ASP A 43 -0.97 3.63 -0.90
C ASP A 43 -1.93 4.21 -1.95
N ILE A 44 -1.38 4.92 -2.94
CA ILE A 44 -2.12 5.47 -4.08
C ILE A 44 -2.60 4.34 -5.00
N ALA A 45 -1.71 3.41 -5.32
CA ALA A 45 -1.98 2.27 -6.17
C ALA A 45 -1.97 0.97 -5.33
N SER A 46 -2.86 0.88 -4.35
CA SER A 46 -2.97 -0.27 -3.43
C SER A 46 -3.12 -1.62 -4.14
N TYR A 47 -3.68 -1.61 -5.35
CA TYR A 47 -3.76 -2.79 -6.22
C TYR A 47 -2.40 -3.33 -6.71
N LEU A 48 -1.31 -2.58 -6.53
CA LEU A 48 0.05 -3.02 -6.78
C LEU A 48 0.65 -3.78 -5.58
N ARG A 49 0.03 -3.74 -4.40
CA ARG A 49 0.56 -4.44 -3.23
C ARG A 49 0.48 -5.95 -3.42
N ALA A 50 1.55 -6.64 -3.02
CA ALA A 50 1.60 -8.09 -3.09
C ALA A 50 0.52 -8.69 -2.18
N GLY A 51 -0.33 -9.56 -2.71
CA GLY A 51 -1.38 -10.25 -1.95
C GLY A 51 -2.70 -9.48 -1.76
N GLU A 52 -2.77 -8.18 -2.05
CA GLU A 52 -4.01 -7.38 -2.00
C GLU A 52 -4.66 -7.17 -3.39
N GLY A 53 -4.02 -7.67 -4.45
CA GLY A 53 -4.29 -7.33 -5.87
C GLY A 53 -5.67 -7.68 -6.45
N ALA A 54 -6.52 -8.42 -5.74
CA ALA A 54 -7.84 -8.78 -6.26
C ALA A 54 -8.83 -7.61 -6.30
N GLY A 55 -8.73 -6.64 -5.36
CA GLY A 55 -9.76 -5.62 -5.14
C GLY A 55 -10.10 -4.77 -6.36
N PHE A 56 -9.09 -4.31 -7.10
CA PHE A 56 -9.30 -3.44 -8.27
C PHE A 56 -9.76 -4.20 -9.52
N GLY A 57 -9.28 -5.42 -9.74
CA GLY A 57 -9.75 -6.26 -10.85
C GLY A 57 -11.25 -6.54 -10.78
N TRP A 58 -11.81 -6.64 -9.57
CA TRP A 58 -13.25 -6.79 -9.36
C TRP A 58 -14.07 -5.55 -9.76
N ILE A 59 -13.51 -4.34 -9.70
CA ILE A 59 -14.17 -3.11 -10.16
C ILE A 59 -14.11 -3.01 -11.70
N ALA A 60 -13.03 -3.48 -12.31
CA ALA A 60 -12.87 -3.48 -13.77
C ALA A 60 -13.80 -4.48 -14.49
N ILE A 61 -14.08 -5.65 -13.89
CA ILE A 61 -14.91 -6.70 -14.50
C ILE A 61 -16.31 -6.20 -14.90
N PRO A 62 -17.11 -5.55 -14.01
CA PRO A 62 -18.43 -5.01 -14.37
C PRO A 62 -18.39 -4.03 -15.55
N LEU A 63 -17.38 -3.16 -15.60
CA LEU A 63 -17.18 -2.23 -16.71
C LEU A 63 -16.92 -2.97 -18.02
N VAL A 64 -15.97 -3.93 -18.01
CA VAL A 64 -15.62 -4.73 -19.20
C VAL A 64 -16.82 -5.52 -19.71
N VAL A 65 -17.57 -6.16 -18.81
CA VAL A 65 -18.81 -6.89 -19.15
C VAL A 65 -19.86 -5.93 -19.72
N SER A 66 -20.02 -4.75 -19.14
CA SER A 66 -20.96 -3.73 -19.64
C SER A 66 -20.60 -3.27 -21.05
N VAL A 67 -19.31 -3.07 -21.35
CA VAL A 67 -18.83 -2.75 -22.70
C VAL A 67 -19.12 -3.88 -23.67
N ALA A 68 -18.93 -5.15 -23.28
CA ALA A 68 -19.29 -6.31 -24.10
C ALA A 68 -20.80 -6.37 -24.40
N TYR A 69 -21.64 -6.12 -23.38
CA TYR A 69 -23.10 -6.13 -23.50
C TYR A 69 -23.68 -4.89 -24.18
N ALA A 70 -22.95 -3.78 -24.25
CA ALA A 70 -23.32 -2.65 -25.07
C ALA A 70 -22.97 -2.86 -26.56
N ALA A 71 -21.95 -3.69 -26.84
CA ALA A 71 -21.44 -3.87 -28.18
C ALA A 71 -22.30 -4.78 -29.09
N PHE A 72 -23.04 -5.77 -28.55
CA PHE A 72 -23.69 -6.82 -29.36
C PHE A 72 -25.23 -6.97 -29.22
N PRO A 73 -25.80 -7.00 -28.00
CA PRO A 73 -27.24 -7.14 -27.79
C PRO A 73 -28.09 -6.03 -28.42
N ARG A 74 -27.56 -4.81 -28.48
CA ARG A 74 -28.33 -3.60 -28.80
C ARG A 74 -28.98 -3.67 -30.18
N GLU A 75 -28.26 -4.10 -31.22
CA GLU A 75 -28.81 -4.20 -32.58
C GLU A 75 -29.81 -5.34 -32.76
N HIS A 76 -29.70 -6.40 -31.96
CA HIS A 76 -30.68 -7.47 -31.91
C HIS A 76 -31.96 -7.02 -31.21
N ASP A 77 -31.83 -6.32 -30.08
CA ASP A 77 -32.95 -5.84 -29.27
C ASP A 77 -33.72 -4.69 -29.95
N GLU A 78 -33.01 -3.80 -30.66
CA GLU A 78 -33.60 -2.71 -31.45
C GLU A 78 -34.14 -3.19 -32.82
N GLY A 79 -33.92 -4.46 -33.19
CA GLY A 79 -34.37 -5.03 -34.48
C GLY A 79 -33.65 -4.48 -35.71
N THR A 80 -32.53 -3.77 -35.53
CA THR A 80 -31.80 -3.06 -36.60
C THR A 80 -30.79 -3.95 -37.34
N ILE A 81 -30.64 -5.22 -36.94
CA ILE A 81 -29.66 -6.13 -37.54
C ILE A 81 -29.92 -6.43 -39.02
N ALA A 82 -31.19 -6.46 -39.44
CA ALA A 82 -31.55 -6.66 -40.85
C ALA A 82 -31.09 -5.47 -41.70
N LEU A 83 -31.20 -4.24 -41.16
CA LEU A 83 -30.72 -3.02 -41.80
C LEU A 83 -29.19 -3.02 -41.90
N LEU A 84 -28.48 -3.46 -40.86
CA LEU A 84 -27.02 -3.55 -40.86
C LEU A 84 -26.48 -4.59 -41.85
N ARG A 85 -27.18 -5.73 -42.00
CA ARG A 85 -26.84 -6.75 -43.01
C ARG A 85 -27.16 -6.31 -44.43
N ALA A 86 -28.06 -5.34 -44.62
CA ALA A 86 -28.39 -4.78 -45.93
C ALA A 86 -27.38 -3.72 -46.42
N LEU A 87 -26.52 -3.21 -45.54
CA LEU A 87 -25.45 -2.29 -45.93
C LEU A 87 -24.41 -2.99 -46.82
N PRO A 88 -23.75 -2.27 -47.74
CA PRO A 88 -22.67 -2.81 -48.58
C PRO A 88 -21.35 -2.97 -47.80
N VAL A 89 -21.43 -3.58 -46.62
CA VAL A 89 -20.33 -3.77 -45.68
C VAL A 89 -20.31 -5.22 -45.25
N ARG A 90 -19.12 -5.83 -45.21
CA ARG A 90 -18.98 -7.22 -44.78
C ARG A 90 -19.38 -7.35 -43.29
N PRO A 91 -20.20 -8.33 -42.89
CA PRO A 91 -20.56 -8.55 -41.49
C PRO A 91 -19.37 -8.75 -40.55
N SER A 92 -18.28 -9.33 -41.06
CA SER A 92 -17.00 -9.47 -40.36
C SER A 92 -16.34 -8.12 -40.06
N SER A 93 -16.48 -7.13 -40.95
CA SER A 93 -15.95 -5.79 -40.71
C SER A 93 -16.71 -5.06 -39.60
N ILE A 94 -18.01 -5.31 -39.45
CA ILE A 94 -18.81 -4.77 -38.34
C ILE A 94 -18.38 -5.43 -37.03
N PHE A 95 -18.24 -6.76 -37.01
CA PHE A 95 -17.77 -7.51 -35.84
C PHE A 95 -16.40 -6.99 -35.36
N ILE A 96 -15.43 -6.90 -36.28
CA ILE A 96 -14.08 -6.42 -35.97
C ILE A 96 -14.13 -4.97 -35.45
N ALA A 97 -14.93 -4.09 -36.06
CA ALA A 97 -15.07 -2.70 -35.60
C ALA A 97 -15.61 -2.62 -34.16
N LYS A 98 -16.56 -3.48 -33.78
CA LYS A 98 -17.13 -3.54 -32.42
C LYS A 98 -16.11 -4.02 -31.40
N VAL A 99 -15.40 -5.11 -31.71
CA VAL A 99 -14.33 -5.65 -30.85
C VAL A 99 -13.23 -4.61 -30.63
N LEU A 100 -12.79 -3.95 -31.70
CA LEU A 100 -11.76 -2.91 -31.62
C LEU A 100 -12.23 -1.68 -30.84
N ALA A 101 -13.49 -1.25 -31.02
CA ALA A 101 -14.03 -0.11 -30.28
C ALA A 101 -14.16 -0.43 -28.78
N GLY A 102 -14.64 -1.62 -28.43
CA GLY A 102 -14.73 -2.07 -27.03
C GLY A 102 -13.36 -2.13 -26.37
N MET A 103 -12.38 -2.76 -27.02
CA MET A 103 -11.01 -2.80 -26.49
C MET A 103 -10.38 -1.41 -26.38
N ALA A 104 -10.61 -0.51 -27.34
CA ALA A 104 -10.10 0.85 -27.25
C ALA A 104 -10.67 1.61 -26.04
N VAL A 105 -11.96 1.47 -25.74
CA VAL A 105 -12.59 2.09 -24.57
C VAL A 105 -12.04 1.50 -23.27
N ILE A 106 -11.91 0.17 -23.18
CA ILE A 106 -11.40 -0.51 -22.00
C ILE A 106 -9.93 -0.13 -21.74
N THR A 107 -9.08 -0.19 -22.78
CA THR A 107 -7.67 0.20 -22.66
C THR A 107 -7.53 1.68 -22.28
N ALA A 108 -8.33 2.58 -22.86
CA ALA A 108 -8.31 3.99 -22.50
C ALA A 108 -8.72 4.21 -21.03
N ALA A 109 -9.73 3.49 -20.56
CA ALA A 109 -10.20 3.56 -19.19
C ALA A 109 -9.15 3.06 -18.18
N LEU A 110 -8.51 1.92 -18.45
CA LEU A 110 -7.42 1.39 -17.61
C LEU A 110 -6.17 2.28 -17.66
N SER A 111 -5.87 2.87 -18.82
CA SER A 111 -4.74 3.82 -18.95
C SER A 111 -4.99 5.09 -18.16
N LEU A 112 -6.25 5.54 -18.07
CA LEU A 112 -6.61 6.72 -17.27
C LEU A 112 -6.21 6.53 -15.81
N LEU A 113 -6.49 5.36 -15.22
CA LEU A 113 -6.06 5.02 -13.86
C LEU A 113 -4.54 5.16 -13.70
N THR A 114 -3.77 4.52 -14.60
CA THR A 114 -2.30 4.58 -14.53
C THR A 114 -1.77 6.01 -14.65
N VAL A 115 -2.44 6.85 -15.45
CA VAL A 115 -2.10 8.27 -15.61
C VAL A 115 -2.49 9.06 -14.35
N THR A 116 -3.66 8.83 -13.77
CA THR A 116 -4.09 9.53 -12.55
C THR A 116 -3.20 9.20 -11.36
N ASP A 117 -2.81 7.93 -11.21
CA ASP A 117 -1.90 7.50 -10.14
C ASP A 117 -0.49 8.07 -10.36
N GLY A 118 -0.04 8.11 -11.61
CA GLY A 118 1.22 8.77 -11.98
C GLY A 118 1.20 10.27 -11.70
N LEU A 119 0.09 10.95 -11.99
CA LEU A 119 -0.07 12.37 -11.68
C LEU A 119 -0.04 12.61 -10.17
N GLN A 120 -0.81 11.84 -9.39
CA GLN A 120 -0.82 11.95 -7.92
C GLN A 120 0.57 11.64 -7.33
N GLY A 121 1.21 10.57 -7.76
CA GLY A 121 2.56 10.21 -7.33
C GLY A 121 3.63 11.22 -7.76
N SER A 122 3.45 11.90 -8.90
CA SER A 122 4.39 12.95 -9.36
C SER A 122 4.22 14.29 -8.65
N LEU A 123 3.05 14.54 -8.07
CA LEU A 123 2.77 15.73 -7.25
C LEU A 123 3.15 15.50 -5.77
N ASN A 124 3.52 14.27 -5.42
CA ASN A 124 4.03 13.91 -4.10
C ASN A 124 5.57 14.09 -4.07
N ASP A 125 6.05 15.09 -3.31
CA ASP A 125 7.46 15.28 -3.01
C ASP A 125 7.90 14.31 -1.90
N GLU A 126 7.94 13.00 -2.20
CA GLU A 126 8.48 12.01 -1.27
C GLU A 126 10.00 12.18 -1.12
N SER A 127 10.45 13.05 -0.21
CA SER A 127 11.89 13.18 0.10
C SER A 127 12.39 12.12 1.09
N ILE A 128 11.51 11.29 1.67
CA ILE A 128 11.83 10.49 2.87
C ILE A 128 11.98 8.99 2.57
N ARG A 129 11.29 8.41 1.58
CA ARG A 129 11.18 6.93 1.48
C ARG A 129 11.37 6.26 0.11
N GLY A 130 11.70 6.99 -0.95
CA GLY A 130 12.14 6.37 -2.21
C GLY A 130 11.09 5.52 -2.94
N GLY A 131 9.81 5.58 -2.55
CA GLY A 131 8.66 4.91 -3.18
C GLY A 131 8.16 5.62 -4.43
N HIS A 132 9.08 6.11 -5.27
CA HIS A 132 8.73 6.93 -6.42
C HIS A 132 7.92 6.15 -7.45
N TRP A 133 7.02 6.86 -8.14
CA TRP A 133 6.32 6.32 -9.29
C TRP A 133 7.31 5.76 -10.32
N ARG A 134 7.11 4.50 -10.71
CA ARG A 134 7.94 3.82 -11.70
C ARG A 134 7.15 3.51 -12.95
N ALA A 135 7.44 4.28 -14.02
CA ALA A 135 6.86 4.07 -15.34
C ALA A 135 6.94 2.61 -15.81
N SER A 136 8.08 1.93 -15.57
CA SER A 136 8.28 0.55 -15.98
C SER A 136 7.30 -0.41 -15.32
N LEU A 137 7.10 -0.27 -14.00
CA LEU A 137 6.19 -1.13 -13.24
C LEU A 137 4.74 -0.80 -13.57
N ALA A 138 4.40 0.49 -13.64
CA ALA A 138 3.08 0.97 -14.04
C ALA A 138 2.67 0.43 -15.43
N LEU A 139 3.58 0.46 -16.40
CA LEU A 139 3.34 -0.06 -17.76
C LEU A 139 3.24 -1.58 -17.79
N SER A 140 4.07 -2.31 -17.04
CA SER A 140 3.97 -3.77 -16.91
C SER A 140 2.62 -4.19 -16.32
N HIS A 141 2.17 -3.49 -15.28
CA HIS A 141 0.88 -3.76 -14.64
C HIS A 141 -0.29 -3.39 -15.58
N LEU A 142 -0.26 -2.22 -16.22
CA LEU A 142 -1.25 -1.84 -17.24
C LEU A 142 -1.33 -2.90 -18.35
N GLY A 143 -0.19 -3.42 -18.79
CA GLY A 143 -0.12 -4.52 -19.74
C GLY A 143 -0.88 -5.76 -19.27
N MET A 144 -0.64 -6.22 -18.04
CA MET A 144 -1.38 -7.35 -17.46
C MET A 144 -2.89 -7.06 -17.38
N GLN A 145 -3.28 -5.89 -16.88
CA GLN A 145 -4.68 -5.50 -16.75
C GLN A 145 -5.40 -5.46 -18.10
N VAL A 146 -4.75 -4.95 -19.14
CA VAL A 146 -5.30 -4.93 -20.51
C VAL A 146 -5.47 -6.35 -21.06
N VAL A 147 -4.54 -7.27 -20.80
CA VAL A 147 -4.67 -8.67 -21.24
C VAL A 147 -5.77 -9.38 -20.45
N PHE A 148 -5.85 -9.18 -19.14
CA PHE A 148 -6.93 -9.71 -18.31
C PHE A 148 -8.29 -9.18 -18.77
N ALA A 149 -8.41 -7.87 -18.98
CA ALA A 149 -9.60 -7.24 -19.55
C ALA A 149 -9.97 -7.81 -20.91
N PHE A 150 -9.01 -8.10 -21.79
CA PHE A 150 -9.28 -8.76 -23.06
C PHE A 150 -9.87 -10.17 -22.86
N ILE A 151 -9.35 -10.94 -21.89
CA ILE A 151 -9.88 -12.27 -21.54
C ILE A 151 -11.34 -12.14 -21.09
N VAL A 152 -11.62 -11.25 -20.14
CA VAL A 152 -12.98 -11.02 -19.63
C VAL A 152 -13.90 -10.51 -20.75
N TYR A 153 -13.41 -9.61 -21.60
CA TYR A 153 -14.16 -9.04 -22.72
C TYR A 153 -14.56 -10.12 -23.73
N ALA A 154 -13.65 -11.00 -24.13
CA ALA A 154 -13.94 -12.08 -25.08
C ALA A 154 -15.02 -13.04 -24.56
N HIS A 155 -14.95 -13.41 -23.28
CA HIS A 155 -15.97 -14.22 -22.62
C HIS A 155 -17.29 -13.46 -22.48
N GLY A 156 -17.25 -12.17 -22.13
CA GLY A 156 -18.41 -11.29 -22.07
C GLY A 156 -19.12 -11.14 -23.41
N LEU A 157 -18.36 -11.08 -24.52
CA LEU A 157 -18.90 -11.04 -25.87
C LEU A 157 -19.65 -12.34 -26.21
N LEU A 158 -19.08 -13.50 -25.88
CA LEU A 158 -19.75 -14.78 -26.06
C LEU A 158 -21.01 -14.89 -25.18
N ALA A 159 -20.91 -14.49 -23.90
CA ALA A 159 -22.04 -14.44 -22.97
C ALA A 159 -23.17 -13.55 -23.51
N SER A 160 -22.83 -12.40 -24.09
CA SER A 160 -23.81 -11.43 -24.61
C SER A 160 -24.71 -12.00 -25.71
N VAL A 161 -24.24 -13.01 -26.47
CA VAL A 161 -25.05 -13.75 -27.47
C VAL A 161 -26.28 -14.40 -26.83
N LEU A 162 -26.15 -14.84 -25.57
CA LEU A 162 -27.22 -15.45 -24.77
C LEU A 162 -27.91 -14.43 -23.84
N ARG A 163 -27.65 -13.12 -24.03
CA ARG A 163 -28.13 -12.02 -23.17
C ARG A 163 -27.76 -12.28 -21.69
N LEU A 164 -28.59 -11.84 -20.74
CA LEU A 164 -28.33 -11.98 -19.29
C LEU A 164 -28.12 -13.43 -18.85
N PHE A 165 -28.69 -14.41 -19.55
CA PHE A 165 -28.49 -15.83 -19.24
C PHE A 165 -27.09 -16.33 -19.58
N GLY A 166 -26.37 -15.64 -20.46
CA GLY A 166 -24.99 -15.98 -20.78
C GLY A 166 -24.01 -15.75 -19.62
N LEU A 167 -24.34 -14.88 -18.65
CA LEU A 167 -23.47 -14.64 -17.49
C LEU A 167 -23.53 -15.77 -16.46
N LEU A 168 -24.63 -16.54 -16.41
CA LEU A 168 -24.83 -17.60 -15.42
C LEU A 168 -23.76 -18.71 -15.48
N PRO A 169 -23.45 -19.30 -16.66
CA PRO A 169 -22.36 -20.26 -16.77
C PRO A 169 -21.01 -19.71 -16.31
N TYR A 170 -20.71 -18.43 -16.60
CA TYR A 170 -19.45 -17.81 -16.19
C TYR A 170 -19.38 -17.56 -14.69
N ALA A 171 -20.48 -17.12 -14.07
CA ALA A 171 -20.57 -17.00 -12.61
C ALA A 171 -20.37 -18.36 -11.93
N LEU A 172 -20.99 -19.42 -12.46
CA LEU A 172 -20.80 -20.79 -11.96
C LEU A 172 -19.36 -21.28 -12.13
N LEU A 173 -18.72 -21.01 -13.26
CA LEU A 173 -17.33 -21.39 -13.53
C LEU A 173 -16.34 -20.65 -12.63
N LEU A 174 -16.53 -19.33 -12.44
CA LEU A 174 -15.72 -18.54 -11.52
C LEU A 174 -15.83 -19.09 -10.09
N MET A 175 -17.06 -19.35 -9.63
CA MET A 175 -17.29 -19.90 -8.29
C MET A 175 -16.73 -21.32 -8.13
N LEU A 176 -16.91 -22.19 -9.13
CA LEU A 176 -16.32 -23.53 -9.11
C LEU A 176 -14.79 -23.48 -9.11
N GLY A 177 -14.21 -22.52 -9.85
CA GLY A 177 -12.78 -22.25 -9.85
C GLY A 177 -12.27 -21.87 -8.46
N SER A 178 -12.96 -20.95 -7.78
CA SER A 178 -12.63 -20.56 -6.40
C SER A 178 -12.77 -21.72 -5.41
N ILE A 179 -13.83 -22.54 -5.51
CA ILE A 179 -13.99 -23.73 -4.67
C ILE A 179 -12.87 -24.74 -4.93
N LEU A 180 -12.52 -24.97 -6.19
CA LEU A 180 -11.47 -25.92 -6.56
C LEU A 180 -10.09 -25.46 -6.10
N GLU A 181 -9.80 -24.16 -6.17
CA GLU A 181 -8.59 -23.56 -5.62
C GLU A 181 -8.47 -23.79 -4.11
N ASN A 182 -9.56 -23.60 -3.36
CA ASN A 182 -9.60 -23.85 -1.92
C ASN A 182 -9.43 -25.34 -1.57
N LEU A 183 -10.02 -26.24 -2.35
CA LEU A 183 -9.93 -27.69 -2.12
C LEU A 183 -8.61 -28.31 -2.62
N PHE A 184 -7.98 -27.71 -3.63
CA PHE A 184 -6.76 -28.20 -4.25
C PHE A 184 -5.89 -27.03 -4.74
N PRO A 185 -5.09 -26.42 -3.84
CA PRO A 185 -4.26 -25.24 -4.15
C PRO A 185 -3.36 -25.36 -5.38
N PRO A 186 -2.79 -26.53 -5.75
CA PRO A 186 -2.03 -26.67 -6.99
C PRO A 186 -2.84 -26.41 -8.29
N ALA A 187 -4.17 -26.41 -8.23
CA ALA A 187 -5.05 -26.07 -9.34
C ALA A 187 -5.46 -24.59 -9.39
N ALA A 188 -4.90 -23.72 -8.53
CA ALA A 188 -5.20 -22.29 -8.50
C ALA A 188 -5.08 -21.59 -9.87
N TRP A 189 -4.19 -22.07 -10.74
CA TRP A 189 -4.02 -21.54 -12.10
C TRP A 189 -5.28 -21.64 -13.00
N ILE A 190 -6.23 -22.51 -12.64
CA ILE A 190 -7.52 -22.63 -13.33
C ILE A 190 -8.42 -21.43 -13.03
N ASN A 191 -8.30 -20.83 -11.84
CA ASN A 191 -9.07 -19.65 -11.49
C ASN A 191 -8.49 -18.42 -12.23
N PRO A 192 -9.25 -17.77 -13.13
CA PRO A 192 -8.76 -16.59 -13.84
C PRO A 192 -8.50 -15.40 -12.91
N ALA A 193 -9.09 -15.36 -11.70
CA ALA A 193 -8.81 -14.32 -10.72
C ALA A 193 -7.35 -14.33 -10.23
N SER A 194 -6.65 -15.47 -10.29
CA SER A 194 -5.22 -15.56 -9.96
C SER A 194 -4.32 -14.70 -10.87
N LEU A 195 -4.82 -14.25 -12.03
CA LEU A 195 -4.11 -13.31 -12.90
C LEU A 195 -4.11 -11.87 -12.38
N LEU A 196 -4.96 -11.56 -11.39
CA LEU A 196 -5.04 -10.25 -10.74
C LEU A 196 -4.05 -10.12 -9.59
N ASP A 197 -3.46 -11.22 -9.12
CA ASP A 197 -2.48 -11.20 -8.04
C ASP A 197 -1.13 -10.66 -8.53
N ALA A 198 -0.78 -9.46 -8.07
CA ALA A 198 0.54 -8.90 -8.29
C ALA A 198 1.58 -9.70 -7.47
N ARG A 199 2.51 -10.37 -8.17
CA ARG A 199 3.65 -11.06 -7.57
C ARG A 199 4.94 -10.39 -8.00
N TYR A 200 5.93 -10.30 -7.11
CA TYR A 200 7.17 -9.59 -7.35
C TYR A 200 8.39 -10.48 -7.11
N ASP A 201 9.39 -10.33 -7.98
CA ASP A 201 10.76 -10.83 -7.77
C ASP A 201 11.67 -9.60 -7.66
N GLY A 202 12.07 -9.28 -6.43
CA GLY A 202 12.65 -7.99 -6.10
C GLY A 202 11.68 -6.85 -6.42
N THR A 203 12.00 -6.05 -7.45
CA THR A 203 11.16 -4.92 -7.88
C THR A 203 10.48 -5.12 -9.23
N ALA A 204 10.60 -6.31 -9.81
CA ALA A 204 9.99 -6.66 -11.09
C ALA A 204 8.70 -7.44 -10.87
N LEU A 205 7.65 -7.06 -11.59
CA LEU A 205 6.39 -7.78 -11.63
C LEU A 205 6.59 -9.13 -12.33
N VAL A 206 6.27 -10.22 -11.62
CA VAL A 206 6.33 -11.59 -12.15
C VAL A 206 5.06 -11.86 -12.95
N VAL A 207 5.23 -12.03 -14.25
CA VAL A 207 4.12 -12.35 -15.15
C VAL A 207 3.86 -13.86 -15.12
N PRO A 208 2.64 -14.33 -14.79
CA PRO A 208 2.30 -15.75 -14.76
C PRO A 208 2.07 -16.28 -16.19
N TRP A 209 3.14 -16.45 -16.97
CA TRP A 209 3.06 -16.80 -18.40
C TRP A 209 2.25 -18.06 -18.71
N GLY A 210 2.33 -19.09 -17.85
CA GLY A 210 1.59 -20.34 -18.02
C GLY A 210 0.07 -20.13 -17.93
N PRO A 211 -0.46 -19.71 -16.77
CA PRO A 211 -1.88 -19.38 -16.62
C PRO A 211 -2.38 -18.37 -17.66
N LEU A 212 -1.57 -17.33 -17.93
CA LEU A 212 -1.90 -16.30 -18.92
C LEU A 212 -2.11 -16.90 -20.32
N ALA A 213 -1.21 -17.78 -20.77
CA ALA A 213 -1.31 -18.42 -22.07
C ALA A 213 -2.58 -19.29 -22.20
N VAL A 214 -2.93 -20.03 -21.14
CA VAL A 214 -4.14 -20.86 -21.11
C VAL A 214 -5.40 -20.00 -21.22
N HIS A 215 -5.53 -18.99 -20.36
CA HIS A 215 -6.71 -18.12 -20.35
C HIS A 215 -6.83 -17.28 -21.63
N LEU A 216 -5.70 -16.86 -22.22
CA LEU A 216 -5.69 -16.19 -23.51
C LEU A 216 -6.13 -17.12 -24.64
N ALA A 217 -5.71 -18.38 -24.64
CA ALA A 217 -6.18 -19.37 -25.62
C ALA A 217 -7.70 -19.61 -25.48
N LEU A 218 -8.21 -19.76 -24.25
CA LEU A 218 -9.65 -19.87 -23.98
C LEU A 218 -10.41 -18.61 -24.44
N ALA A 219 -9.86 -17.42 -24.19
CA ALA A 219 -10.45 -16.17 -24.66
C ALA A 219 -10.52 -16.08 -26.19
N LEU A 220 -9.47 -16.51 -26.90
CA LEU A 220 -9.47 -16.56 -28.37
C LEU A 220 -10.51 -17.55 -28.91
N LEU A 221 -10.69 -18.70 -28.25
CA LEU A 221 -11.76 -19.65 -28.59
C LEU A 221 -13.15 -19.06 -28.32
N ALA A 222 -13.33 -18.35 -27.19
CA ALA A 222 -14.58 -17.67 -26.88
C ALA A 222 -14.90 -16.57 -27.91
N LEU A 223 -13.89 -15.78 -28.30
CA LEU A 223 -14.02 -14.74 -29.32
C LEU A 223 -14.35 -15.34 -30.69
N LEU A 224 -13.73 -16.46 -31.05
CA LEU A 224 -14.05 -17.19 -32.28
C LEU A 224 -15.49 -17.73 -32.25
N ALA A 225 -15.93 -18.30 -31.13
CA ALA A 225 -17.30 -18.76 -30.95
C ALA A 225 -18.31 -17.58 -31.05
N ALA A 226 -17.99 -16.43 -30.46
CA ALA A 226 -18.78 -15.21 -30.59
C ALA A 226 -18.83 -14.71 -32.04
N ALA A 227 -17.70 -14.74 -32.76
CA ALA A 227 -17.64 -14.40 -34.17
C ALA A 227 -18.47 -15.34 -35.04
N LEU A 228 -18.41 -16.65 -34.79
CA LEU A 228 -19.22 -17.65 -35.48
C LEU A 228 -20.71 -17.49 -35.17
N ALA A 229 -21.06 -17.17 -33.92
CA ALA A 229 -22.45 -16.87 -33.55
C ALA A 229 -22.97 -15.63 -34.27
N TRP A 230 -22.15 -14.58 -34.39
CA TRP A 230 -22.48 -13.34 -35.09
C TRP A 230 -22.61 -13.51 -36.62
N LEU A 231 -21.64 -14.20 -37.23
CA LEU A 231 -21.56 -14.43 -38.68
C LEU A 231 -22.50 -15.54 -39.16
N GLY A 232 -22.76 -16.52 -38.29
CA GLY A 232 -23.60 -17.68 -38.55
C GLY A 232 -25.08 -17.47 -38.18
N PRO A 233 -25.85 -18.55 -38.02
CA PRO A 233 -27.28 -18.50 -37.73
C PRO A 233 -27.56 -18.21 -36.24
N GLY A 234 -26.80 -17.34 -35.56
CA GLY A 234 -27.02 -16.99 -34.16
C GLY A 234 -28.43 -16.45 -33.87
N ASP A 235 -29.05 -15.83 -34.88
CA ASP A 235 -30.48 -15.48 -34.88
C ASP A 235 -31.40 -16.66 -34.55
N ARG A 236 -31.05 -17.90 -34.89
CA ARG A 236 -31.88 -19.09 -34.59
C ARG A 236 -31.85 -19.47 -33.12
N VAL A 237 -30.70 -19.31 -32.45
CA VAL A 237 -30.54 -19.61 -31.02
C VAL A 237 -31.25 -18.55 -30.20
N SER A 238 -31.05 -17.27 -30.53
CA SER A 238 -31.75 -16.15 -29.87
C SER A 238 -33.27 -16.23 -30.07
N LYS A 239 -33.75 -16.47 -31.30
CA LYS A 239 -35.18 -16.68 -31.59
C LYS A 239 -35.74 -17.95 -30.93
N GLY A 240 -34.94 -18.99 -30.77
CA GLY A 240 -35.31 -20.20 -30.03
C GLY A 240 -35.55 -19.90 -28.54
N PHE A 241 -34.68 -19.08 -27.94
CA PHE A 241 -34.82 -18.63 -26.56
C PHE A 241 -36.01 -17.67 -26.36
N GLU A 242 -36.27 -16.77 -27.32
CA GLU A 242 -37.45 -15.91 -27.31
C GLU A 242 -38.76 -16.70 -27.43
N ARG A 243 -38.80 -17.73 -28.30
CA ARG A 243 -39.94 -18.65 -28.38
C ARG A 243 -40.14 -19.45 -27.09
N ALA A 244 -39.06 -19.90 -26.46
CA ALA A 244 -39.13 -20.55 -25.16
C ALA A 244 -39.70 -19.60 -24.10
N ARG A 245 -39.23 -18.34 -24.04
CA ARG A 245 -39.71 -17.31 -23.11
C ARG A 245 -41.18 -16.92 -23.34
N ALA A 246 -41.70 -17.10 -24.56
CA ALA A 246 -43.11 -16.89 -24.87
C ALA A 246 -44.04 -18.00 -24.33
N THR A 247 -43.50 -19.19 -24.03
CA THR A 247 -44.28 -20.33 -23.50
C THR A 247 -44.27 -20.37 -21.96
N ILE A 248 -45.36 -20.83 -21.35
CA ILE A 248 -45.48 -20.99 -19.88
C ILE A 248 -44.40 -21.95 -19.35
N MET A 249 -44.18 -23.08 -20.03
CA MET A 249 -43.14 -24.05 -19.67
C MET A 249 -41.72 -23.47 -19.78
N GLY A 250 -41.43 -22.65 -20.78
CA GLY A 250 -40.13 -22.00 -20.88
C GLY A 250 -39.91 -20.92 -19.82
N LYS A 251 -40.95 -20.17 -19.43
CA LYS A 251 -40.87 -19.24 -18.28
C LYS A 251 -40.61 -19.98 -16.97
N LEU A 252 -41.26 -21.13 -16.75
CA LEU A 252 -41.05 -22.00 -15.60
C LEU A 252 -39.64 -22.60 -15.59
N ALA A 253 -39.16 -23.15 -16.71
CA ALA A 253 -37.81 -23.71 -16.80
C ALA A 253 -36.73 -22.65 -16.55
N ILE A 254 -36.91 -21.45 -17.09
CA ILE A 254 -36.02 -20.30 -16.87
C ILE A 254 -36.07 -19.83 -15.40
N GLY A 255 -37.26 -19.73 -14.82
CA GLY A 255 -37.46 -19.34 -13.42
C GLY A 255 -36.87 -20.36 -12.44
N CYS A 256 -37.10 -21.65 -12.67
CA CYS A 256 -36.53 -22.74 -11.87
C CYS A 256 -35.01 -22.82 -12.03
N GLY A 257 -34.46 -22.63 -13.24
CA GLY A 257 -33.01 -22.58 -13.45
C GLY A 257 -32.34 -21.40 -12.74
N GLY A 258 -32.97 -20.22 -12.80
CA GLY A 258 -32.51 -19.03 -12.06
C GLY A 258 -32.59 -19.21 -10.55
N ALA A 259 -33.71 -19.74 -10.04
CA ALA A 259 -33.89 -20.02 -8.62
C ALA A 259 -32.95 -21.11 -8.11
N LEU A 260 -32.71 -22.17 -8.89
CA LEU A 260 -31.74 -23.21 -8.56
C LEU A 260 -30.31 -22.64 -8.51
N THR A 261 -29.96 -21.77 -9.46
CA THR A 261 -28.63 -21.12 -9.46
C THR A 261 -28.50 -20.20 -8.25
N LEU A 262 -29.52 -19.40 -7.93
CA LEU A 262 -29.54 -18.55 -6.74
C LEU A 262 -29.46 -19.37 -5.45
N LEU A 263 -30.17 -20.50 -5.37
CA LEU A 263 -30.13 -21.41 -4.23
C LEU A 263 -28.75 -22.05 -4.07
N VAL A 264 -28.13 -22.50 -5.17
CA VAL A 264 -26.76 -23.03 -5.16
C VAL A 264 -25.77 -21.95 -4.73
N LEU A 265 -25.90 -20.71 -5.23
CA LEU A 265 -25.11 -19.57 -4.80
C LEU A 265 -25.29 -19.28 -3.30
N LEU A 266 -26.52 -19.34 -2.78
CA LEU A 266 -26.84 -19.06 -1.37
C LEU A 266 -26.32 -20.16 -0.44
N VAL A 267 -26.54 -21.43 -0.79
CA VAL A 267 -26.05 -22.59 -0.02
C VAL A 267 -24.52 -22.61 0.03
N LEU A 268 -23.86 -22.28 -1.08
CA LEU A 268 -22.40 -22.25 -1.13
C LEU A 268 -21.82 -21.00 -0.43
N ALA A 269 -22.49 -19.85 -0.46
CA ALA A 269 -22.11 -18.68 0.33
C ALA A 269 -22.21 -18.99 1.84
N VAL A 270 -23.23 -19.72 2.28
CA VAL A 270 -23.34 -20.19 3.67
C VAL A 270 -22.22 -21.18 4.00
N LEU A 271 -21.92 -22.14 3.13
CA LEU A 271 -20.82 -23.10 3.37
C LEU A 271 -19.42 -22.48 3.34
N ALA A 272 -19.25 -21.34 2.67
CA ALA A 272 -18.02 -20.56 2.70
C ALA A 272 -17.88 -19.76 4.01
N VAL A 273 -18.99 -19.30 4.58
CA VAL A 273 -19.01 -18.57 5.88
C VAL A 273 -18.91 -19.52 7.08
N ASP A 274 -19.49 -20.72 7.00
CA ASP A 274 -19.61 -21.67 8.13
C ASP A 274 -18.33 -22.51 8.36
N ARG A 275 -17.26 -22.29 7.58
CA ARG A 275 -15.97 -22.99 7.70
C ARG A 275 -14.82 -22.12 8.23
N ASP A 276 -15.05 -20.83 8.46
CA ASP A 276 -14.08 -19.92 9.08
C ASP A 276 -13.99 -20.09 10.62
N ASP A 277 -14.83 -20.93 11.22
CA ASP A 277 -14.81 -21.26 12.65
C ASP A 277 -14.27 -22.69 12.90
N ALA A 278 -12.94 -22.86 12.85
CA ALA A 278 -12.14 -23.71 13.77
C ALA A 278 -10.84 -24.21 13.09
N PRO A 279 -9.65 -23.76 13.54
CA PRO A 279 -8.42 -24.51 13.35
C PRO A 279 -8.24 -25.50 14.51
N GLU A 280 -8.08 -26.78 14.18
CA GLU A 280 -7.52 -27.77 15.10
C GLU A 280 -6.07 -27.41 15.43
N GLU A 281 -5.77 -27.33 16.73
CA GLU A 281 -4.43 -27.18 17.26
C GLU A 281 -3.62 -28.46 16.99
N THR A 282 -2.55 -28.33 16.20
CA THR A 282 -1.44 -29.28 16.21
C THR A 282 -0.17 -28.56 16.65
N GLU A 283 0.36 -29.01 17.79
CA GLU A 283 1.66 -28.65 18.34
C GLU A 283 2.78 -29.04 17.35
N ASP A 284 3.82 -28.20 17.28
CA ASP A 284 5.02 -28.26 16.43
C ASP A 284 4.88 -27.75 14.98
N GLU A 285 4.97 -26.42 14.79
CA GLU A 285 5.30 -25.85 13.47
C GLU A 285 6.48 -24.83 13.48
N PRO A 286 7.37 -24.92 12.47
CA PRO A 286 8.43 -23.95 12.19
C PRO A 286 7.82 -22.62 11.71
N ARG A 287 8.46 -21.47 12.02
CA ARG A 287 8.08 -20.08 11.64
C ARG A 287 7.18 -20.03 10.39
N ALA A 288 5.86 -20.08 10.62
CA ALA A 288 4.87 -20.10 9.56
C ALA A 288 4.91 -18.78 8.80
N ALA A 289 4.80 -18.84 7.47
CA ALA A 289 4.48 -17.67 6.67
C ALA A 289 3.20 -17.03 7.25
N PRO A 290 3.12 -15.69 7.38
CA PRO A 290 1.94 -15.05 7.96
C PRO A 290 0.70 -15.50 7.19
N SER A 291 -0.37 -15.87 7.90
CA SER A 291 -1.65 -16.15 7.27
C SER A 291 -2.08 -14.90 6.51
N LEU A 292 -2.47 -15.05 5.23
CA LEU A 292 -2.97 -13.94 4.41
C LEU A 292 -4.32 -13.40 4.93
N GLU A 293 -4.98 -14.14 5.82
CA GLU A 293 -6.19 -13.72 6.49
C GLU A 293 -5.89 -12.72 7.62
N THR A 294 -6.56 -11.58 7.57
CA THR A 294 -6.46 -10.50 8.56
C THR A 294 -7.75 -10.37 9.36
N ALA A 295 -7.62 -10.11 10.66
CA ALA A 295 -8.74 -9.75 11.52
C ALA A 295 -8.70 -8.27 11.90
N GLU A 296 -9.86 -7.71 12.22
CA GLU A 296 -10.00 -6.37 12.77
C GLU A 296 -10.35 -6.40 14.26
N ALA A 297 -9.85 -5.42 15.01
CA ALA A 297 -10.27 -5.16 16.38
C ALA A 297 -10.36 -3.66 16.65
N ARG A 298 -11.12 -3.25 17.67
CA ARG A 298 -11.31 -1.84 18.02
C ARG A 298 -11.17 -1.63 19.52
N THR A 299 -10.49 -0.56 19.88
CA THR A 299 -10.42 -0.02 21.26
C THR A 299 -10.99 1.39 21.28
N GLU A 300 -10.87 2.12 22.41
CA GLU A 300 -11.36 3.49 22.49
C GLU A 300 -10.56 4.42 21.56
N ARG A 301 -9.26 4.15 21.38
CA ARG A 301 -8.33 5.02 20.65
C ARG A 301 -7.79 4.45 19.36
N PHE A 302 -8.01 3.17 19.09
CA PHE A 302 -7.46 2.53 17.89
C PHE A 302 -8.45 1.61 17.16
N VAL A 303 -8.30 1.51 15.85
CA VAL A 303 -8.83 0.44 14.99
C VAL A 303 -7.63 -0.36 14.49
N TYR A 304 -7.59 -1.65 14.74
CA TYR A 304 -6.48 -2.52 14.37
C TYR A 304 -6.83 -3.40 13.20
N THR A 305 -5.83 -3.66 12.35
CA THR A 305 -5.83 -4.75 11.36
C THR A 305 -4.61 -5.61 11.64
N TYR A 306 -4.74 -6.93 11.75
CA TYR A 306 -3.62 -7.83 12.07
C TYR A 306 -3.78 -9.22 11.46
N PRO A 307 -2.69 -9.98 11.20
CA PRO A 307 -2.80 -11.35 10.71
C PRO A 307 -3.45 -12.26 11.75
N VAL A 308 -4.42 -13.09 11.36
CA VAL A 308 -5.13 -14.00 12.28
C VAL A 308 -4.15 -14.90 13.05
N SER A 309 -3.09 -15.37 12.39
CA SER A 309 -2.03 -16.18 13.01
C SER A 309 -1.28 -15.48 14.16
N HIS A 310 -1.40 -14.17 14.30
CA HIS A 310 -0.75 -13.36 15.33
C HIS A 310 -1.73 -12.73 16.32
N ARG A 311 -2.99 -13.22 16.38
CA ARG A 311 -4.06 -12.71 17.24
C ARG A 311 -3.63 -12.51 18.70
N ALA A 312 -3.03 -13.52 19.33
CA ALA A 312 -2.61 -13.42 20.74
C ALA A 312 -1.59 -12.30 20.99
N ARG A 313 -0.68 -12.06 20.04
CA ARG A 313 0.31 -10.98 20.11
C ARG A 313 -0.36 -9.62 19.91
N ALA A 314 -1.31 -9.54 18.98
CA ALA A 314 -2.09 -8.33 18.71
C ALA A 314 -2.96 -7.95 19.92
N GLU A 315 -3.71 -8.90 20.48
CA GLU A 315 -4.54 -8.70 21.69
C GLU A 315 -3.70 -8.24 22.88
N ARG A 316 -2.49 -8.82 23.05
CA ARG A 316 -1.56 -8.39 24.11
C ARG A 316 -1.11 -6.94 23.93
N LEU A 317 -0.84 -6.50 22.69
CA LEU A 317 -0.51 -5.10 22.39
C LEU A 317 -1.70 -4.17 22.65
N MET A 318 -2.90 -4.57 22.19
CA MET A 318 -4.14 -3.81 22.36
C MET A 318 -4.48 -3.58 23.85
N GLY A 319 -4.20 -4.56 24.71
CA GLY A 319 -4.47 -4.46 26.15
C GLY A 319 -3.75 -3.30 26.86
N GLY A 320 -2.66 -2.78 26.30
CA GLY A 320 -1.91 -1.64 26.85
C GLY A 320 -1.94 -0.37 25.99
N ALA A 321 -2.46 -0.44 24.78
CA ALA A 321 -2.31 0.63 23.79
C ALA A 321 -3.07 1.93 24.13
N ASP A 322 -4.29 1.83 24.66
CA ASP A 322 -5.06 3.03 25.04
C ASP A 322 -4.41 3.79 26.20
N ALA A 323 -3.83 3.06 27.17
CA ALA A 323 -3.09 3.65 28.28
C ALA A 323 -1.77 4.29 27.82
N MET A 324 -1.05 3.63 26.90
CA MET A 324 0.14 4.18 26.24
C MET A 324 -0.19 5.50 25.52
N HIS A 325 -1.26 5.51 24.72
CA HIS A 325 -1.73 6.71 24.03
C HIS A 325 -2.12 7.83 25.02
N ALA A 326 -2.77 7.50 26.14
CA ALA A 326 -3.11 8.47 27.17
C ALA A 326 -1.86 9.10 27.81
N GLU A 327 -0.81 8.30 28.07
CA GLU A 327 0.43 8.79 28.65
C GLU A 327 1.24 9.65 27.67
N LEU A 328 1.35 9.22 26.40
CA LEU A 328 1.95 10.03 25.34
C LEU A 328 1.28 11.41 25.23
N ARG A 329 -0.06 11.43 25.30
CA ARG A 329 -0.83 12.67 25.29
C ARG A 329 -0.61 13.53 26.52
N ARG A 330 -0.43 12.92 27.70
CA ARG A 330 -0.13 13.66 28.94
C ARG A 330 1.22 14.38 28.82
N LEU A 331 2.24 13.68 28.33
CA LEU A 331 3.58 14.24 28.10
C LEU A 331 3.57 15.37 27.05
N LEU A 332 2.77 15.21 26.00
CA LEU A 332 2.63 16.18 24.92
C LEU A 332 1.62 17.31 25.20
N ASP A 333 0.88 17.24 26.31
CA ASP A 333 -0.23 18.14 26.61
C ASP A 333 -1.22 18.24 25.42
N ALA A 334 -1.67 17.08 24.95
CA ALA A 334 -2.41 16.94 23.70
C ALA A 334 -3.85 16.44 23.88
N ASP A 335 -4.74 16.96 23.05
CA ASP A 335 -6.13 16.52 22.96
C ASP A 335 -6.27 15.08 22.42
N PRO A 336 -7.39 14.39 22.70
CA PRO A 336 -7.58 12.99 22.28
C PRO A 336 -7.61 12.80 20.77
N GLY A 337 -8.33 13.69 20.09
CA GLY A 337 -8.52 13.61 18.65
C GLY A 337 -9.30 12.38 18.17
N PRO A 338 -9.23 12.11 16.86
CA PRO A 338 -9.87 10.96 16.26
C PRO A 338 -9.19 9.66 16.68
N VAL A 339 -9.91 8.56 16.47
CA VAL A 339 -9.38 7.20 16.60
C VAL A 339 -8.29 6.98 15.56
N LEU A 340 -7.17 6.37 15.97
CA LEU A 340 -6.05 6.03 15.10
C LEU A 340 -6.26 4.66 14.46
N ILE A 341 -5.77 4.47 13.24
CA ILE A 341 -5.82 3.19 12.51
C ILE A 341 -4.44 2.55 12.64
N ALA A 342 -4.36 1.39 13.26
CA ALA A 342 -3.14 0.64 13.51
C ALA A 342 -3.11 -0.62 12.64
N ASP A 343 -2.41 -0.55 11.52
CA ASP A 343 -2.14 -1.68 10.65
C ASP A 343 -0.91 -2.46 11.17
N LEU A 344 -1.15 -3.63 11.72
CA LEU A 344 -0.12 -4.49 12.28
C LEU A 344 0.41 -5.51 11.25
N THR A 345 0.00 -5.41 9.99
CA THR A 345 0.33 -6.40 8.94
C THR A 345 1.63 -6.09 8.19
N GLU A 346 2.27 -4.96 8.48
CA GLU A 346 3.47 -4.48 7.77
C GLU A 346 4.61 -5.51 7.75
N VAL A 347 5.22 -5.69 6.58
CA VAL A 347 6.39 -6.55 6.38
C VAL A 347 7.44 -5.77 5.59
N SER A 348 8.24 -4.96 6.29
CA SER A 348 9.31 -4.17 5.69
C SER A 348 10.69 -4.74 6.05
N ALA A 349 11.63 -4.73 5.12
CA ALA A 349 13.03 -5.12 5.42
C ALA A 349 13.83 -3.97 6.08
N ASP A 350 13.35 -2.73 5.95
CA ASP A 350 14.13 -1.52 6.20
C ASP A 350 13.67 -0.74 7.45
N HIS A 351 12.49 -1.03 7.99
CA HIS A 351 11.94 -0.37 9.18
C HIS A 351 10.91 -1.26 9.90
N LEU A 352 10.70 -1.01 11.19
CA LEU A 352 9.75 -1.77 12.03
C LEU A 352 8.38 -1.10 12.17
N GLY A 353 8.23 0.15 11.73
CA GLY A 353 6.96 0.87 11.71
C GLY A 353 6.98 2.17 10.89
N ILE A 354 5.77 2.70 10.62
CA ILE A 354 5.49 3.96 9.93
C ILE A 354 4.27 4.61 10.55
N ALA A 355 4.31 5.92 10.82
CA ALA A 355 3.10 6.69 11.07
C ALA A 355 2.83 7.77 9.99
N SER A 356 1.56 7.99 9.72
CA SER A 356 0.99 9.18 9.08
C SER A 356 -0.19 9.66 9.92
N TRP A 357 -0.62 10.91 9.73
CA TRP A 357 -1.66 11.63 10.50
C TRP A 357 -2.60 10.81 11.42
N THR A 358 -3.35 9.84 10.88
CA THR A 358 -4.22 8.92 11.65
C THR A 358 -3.84 7.46 11.51
N HIS A 359 -2.82 7.11 10.73
CA HIS A 359 -2.47 5.71 10.44
C HIS A 359 -1.10 5.38 11.00
N ILE A 360 -1.00 4.23 11.65
CA ILE A 360 0.21 3.64 12.19
C ILE A 360 0.35 2.27 11.54
N ARG A 361 1.51 1.96 10.99
CA ARG A 361 1.89 0.64 10.49
C ARG A 361 3.00 0.09 11.36
N VAL A 362 2.89 -1.14 11.83
CA VAL A 362 3.93 -1.78 12.66
C VAL A 362 4.03 -3.25 12.30
N GLY A 363 5.25 -3.75 12.07
CA GLY A 363 5.46 -5.14 11.69
C GLY A 363 5.38 -6.11 12.86
N ILE A 364 4.19 -6.66 13.16
CA ILE A 364 4.00 -7.61 14.27
C ILE A 364 4.64 -8.98 14.01
N VAL A 365 4.85 -9.32 12.74
CA VAL A 365 5.35 -10.62 12.29
C VAL A 365 6.86 -10.74 12.48
N GLN A 366 7.60 -9.65 12.35
CA GLN A 366 9.06 -9.65 12.31
C GLN A 366 9.72 -9.45 13.68
N GLU A 367 8.97 -9.00 14.69
CA GLU A 367 9.50 -8.67 16.01
C GLU A 367 9.02 -9.67 17.08
N ASP A 368 9.94 -10.54 17.51
CA ASP A 368 9.68 -11.54 18.53
C ASP A 368 9.79 -10.98 19.96
N ASP A 369 10.51 -9.87 20.16
CA ASP A 369 10.58 -9.18 21.47
C ASP A 369 9.38 -8.24 21.64
N PHE A 370 8.42 -8.68 22.46
CA PHE A 370 7.20 -7.90 22.75
C PHE A 370 7.47 -6.51 23.33
N THR A 371 8.54 -6.32 24.11
CA THR A 371 8.89 -5.01 24.66
C THR A 371 9.41 -4.09 23.54
N ARG A 372 10.19 -4.63 22.60
CA ARG A 372 10.65 -3.88 21.42
C ARG A 372 9.49 -3.54 20.48
N LEU A 373 8.56 -4.48 20.27
CA LEU A 373 7.32 -4.24 19.51
C LEU A 373 6.50 -3.12 20.16
N SER A 374 6.26 -3.20 21.47
CA SER A 374 5.47 -2.20 22.22
C SER A 374 6.12 -0.82 22.17
N ARG A 375 7.46 -0.74 22.27
CA ARG A 375 8.20 0.52 22.13
C ARG A 375 8.10 1.08 20.71
N THR A 376 8.21 0.24 19.69
CA THR A 376 8.04 0.66 18.29
C THR A 376 6.63 1.20 18.07
N PHE A 377 5.61 0.53 18.60
CA PHE A 377 4.24 1.02 18.55
C PHE A 377 4.06 2.37 19.27
N ALA A 378 4.71 2.56 20.42
CA ALA A 378 4.73 3.85 21.12
C ALA A 378 5.40 4.96 20.29
N HIS A 379 6.53 4.64 19.63
CA HIS A 379 7.26 5.54 18.73
C HIS A 379 6.37 6.00 17.57
N GLU A 380 5.72 5.07 16.86
CA GLU A 380 4.82 5.43 15.75
C GLU A 380 3.57 6.18 16.23
N THR A 381 3.03 5.83 17.41
CA THR A 381 1.92 6.57 18.02
C THR A 381 2.33 8.01 18.35
N ALA A 382 3.57 8.22 18.82
CA ALA A 382 4.10 9.56 19.07
C ALA A 382 4.16 10.38 17.77
N HIS A 383 4.60 9.80 16.66
CA HIS A 383 4.59 10.47 15.34
C HIS A 383 3.19 10.89 14.90
N ALA A 384 2.18 10.02 15.05
CA ALA A 384 0.79 10.38 14.73
C ALA A 384 0.31 11.59 15.56
N LEU A 385 0.65 11.64 16.85
CA LEU A 385 0.33 12.78 17.72
C LEU A 385 1.13 14.04 17.34
N GLN A 386 2.42 13.92 17.04
CA GLN A 386 3.28 15.04 16.62
C GLN A 386 2.75 15.73 15.36
N GLN A 387 2.37 14.94 14.35
CA GLN A 387 1.81 15.46 13.10
C GLN A 387 0.57 16.30 13.38
N ARG A 388 -0.31 15.80 14.25
CA ARG A 388 -1.53 16.50 14.63
C ARG A 388 -1.28 17.77 15.43
N ILE A 389 -0.46 17.70 16.47
CA ILE A 389 -0.16 18.84 17.35
C ILE A 389 0.52 19.96 16.57
N SER A 390 1.38 19.60 15.64
CA SER A 390 2.12 20.56 14.83
C SER A 390 1.34 21.10 13.63
N GLU A 391 0.13 20.62 13.32
CA GLU A 391 -0.60 21.02 12.11
C GLU A 391 0.28 20.96 10.83
N ARG A 392 1.10 19.91 10.70
CA ARG A 392 2.12 19.71 9.63
C ARG A 392 3.34 20.64 9.71
N GLY A 393 3.53 21.35 10.81
CA GLY A 393 4.69 22.20 11.09
C GLY A 393 6.01 21.46 10.98
N THR A 394 6.07 20.22 11.50
CA THR A 394 7.27 19.36 11.40
C THR A 394 7.62 19.00 9.97
N GLY A 395 6.61 18.73 9.12
CA GLY A 395 6.81 18.46 7.69
C GLY A 395 7.23 19.69 6.89
N ARG A 396 6.53 20.84 7.08
CA ARG A 396 6.84 22.11 6.40
C ARG A 396 8.28 22.57 6.65
N HIS A 397 8.81 22.29 7.84
CA HIS A 397 10.18 22.62 8.23
C HIS A 397 11.07 21.37 8.31
N GLY A 398 10.81 20.34 7.49
CA GLY A 398 11.43 19.01 7.60
C GLY A 398 12.96 19.01 7.72
N ARG A 399 13.66 19.87 6.96
CA ARG A 399 15.12 20.04 7.05
C ARG A 399 15.59 20.41 8.47
N ALA A 400 14.83 21.23 9.17
CA ALA A 400 15.13 21.70 10.53
C ALA A 400 14.49 20.83 11.62
N MET A 401 13.45 20.07 11.30
CA MET A 401 12.60 19.39 12.30
C MET A 401 12.81 17.88 12.37
N ARG A 402 13.44 17.25 11.38
CA ARG A 402 13.58 15.79 11.33
C ARG A 402 14.22 15.21 12.59
N PHE A 403 15.33 15.78 13.06
CA PHE A 403 16.01 15.27 14.26
C PHE A 403 15.13 15.36 15.52
N PHE A 404 14.30 16.40 15.62
CA PHE A 404 13.41 16.60 16.74
C PHE A 404 12.18 15.70 16.65
N SER A 405 11.59 15.52 15.46
CA SER A 405 10.46 14.61 15.26
C SER A 405 10.84 13.18 15.63
N GLU A 406 11.93 12.66 15.05
CA GLU A 406 12.43 11.30 15.34
C GLU A 406 12.96 11.19 16.77
N GLY A 407 13.73 12.18 17.23
CA GLY A 407 14.33 12.19 18.56
C GLY A 407 13.30 12.26 19.68
N SER A 408 12.28 13.10 19.53
CA SER A 408 11.23 13.22 20.54
C SER A 408 10.26 12.05 20.52
N ALA A 409 10.02 11.42 19.36
CA ALA A 409 9.27 10.16 19.29
C ALA A 409 10.02 9.04 20.03
N GLU A 410 11.33 8.95 19.83
CA GLU A 410 12.18 7.96 20.53
C GLU A 410 12.25 8.23 22.04
N TRP A 411 12.40 9.49 22.46
CA TRP A 411 12.35 9.88 23.87
C TRP A 411 11.01 9.48 24.51
N LEU A 412 9.89 9.88 23.90
CA LEU A 412 8.55 9.54 24.37
C LEU A 412 8.34 8.02 24.46
N ALA A 413 8.82 7.26 23.47
CA ALA A 413 8.72 5.82 23.47
C ALA A 413 9.47 5.17 24.65
N TYR A 414 10.64 5.69 25.04
CA TYR A 414 11.36 5.21 26.24
C TYR A 414 10.70 5.62 27.55
N GLU A 415 10.06 6.78 27.62
CA GLU A 415 9.34 7.22 28.82
C GLU A 415 8.08 6.37 29.07
N VAL A 416 7.37 5.98 28.00
CA VAL A 416 6.14 5.18 28.12
C VAL A 416 6.39 3.67 28.16
N VAL A 417 7.38 3.18 27.41
CA VAL A 417 7.77 1.76 27.39
C VAL A 417 9.27 1.65 27.73
N PRO A 418 9.61 1.58 29.04
CA PRO A 418 11.00 1.54 29.47
C PRO A 418 11.78 0.36 28.90
N GLY A 419 12.98 0.64 28.41
CA GLY A 419 13.90 -0.35 27.85
C GLY A 419 15.35 0.04 28.10
N PRO A 420 15.84 -0.03 29.36
CA PRO A 420 17.11 0.57 29.77
C PRO A 420 18.30 0.09 28.94
N GLU A 421 18.38 -1.21 28.64
CA GLU A 421 19.48 -1.75 27.82
C GLU A 421 19.39 -1.32 26.35
N ALA A 422 18.18 -1.19 25.80
CA ALA A 422 18.02 -0.68 24.44
C ALA A 422 18.39 0.80 24.35
N ARG A 423 17.95 1.63 25.32
CA ARG A 423 18.30 3.05 25.43
C ARG A 423 19.81 3.23 25.61
N ARG A 424 20.44 2.42 26.47
CA ARG A 424 21.90 2.38 26.67
C ARG A 424 22.65 2.06 25.37
N ARG A 425 22.23 1.01 24.64
CA ARG A 425 22.85 0.66 23.34
C ARG A 425 22.69 1.77 22.30
N ALA A 426 21.52 2.42 22.22
CA ALA A 426 21.31 3.56 21.34
C ALA A 426 22.24 4.73 21.72
N ARG A 427 22.34 5.06 23.03
CA ARG A 427 23.24 6.11 23.54
C ARG A 427 24.72 5.80 23.32
N LEU A 428 25.14 4.53 23.35
CA LEU A 428 26.49 4.13 22.96
C LEU A 428 26.80 4.49 21.50
N ILE A 429 25.85 4.31 20.57
CA ILE A 429 26.03 4.73 19.16
C ILE A 429 26.23 6.25 19.08
N GLY A 430 25.43 7.01 19.84
CA GLY A 430 25.59 8.46 19.99
C GLY A 430 26.96 8.85 20.53
N ALA A 431 27.42 8.19 21.60
CA ALA A 431 28.71 8.43 22.23
C ALA A 431 29.89 8.16 21.29
N VAL A 432 29.87 7.04 20.55
CA VAL A 432 30.89 6.70 19.54
C VAL A 432 30.97 7.79 18.47
N THR A 433 29.81 8.24 18.00
CA THR A 433 29.71 9.29 16.98
C THR A 433 30.30 10.61 17.49
N TRP A 434 29.90 11.00 18.70
CA TRP A 434 30.36 12.23 19.35
C TRP A 434 31.87 12.22 19.60
N ALA A 435 32.40 11.12 20.15
CA ALA A 435 33.82 10.97 20.48
C ALA A 435 34.73 11.02 19.25
N ARG A 436 34.28 10.49 18.10
CA ARG A 436 35.14 10.23 16.94
C ARG A 436 34.93 11.20 15.78
N HIS A 437 33.72 11.70 15.58
CA HIS A 437 33.35 12.37 14.33
C HIS A 437 33.13 13.87 14.43
N ARG A 438 33.55 14.50 15.55
CA ARG A 438 33.51 15.96 15.79
C ARG A 438 32.18 16.60 15.37
N MET A 439 31.07 15.91 15.66
CA MET A 439 29.74 16.41 15.37
C MET A 439 29.47 17.66 16.21
N ARG A 440 28.76 18.63 15.64
CA ARG A 440 28.26 19.81 16.35
C ARG A 440 26.73 19.77 16.41
N PRO A 441 26.08 20.47 17.36
CA PRO A 441 24.62 20.55 17.41
C PRO A 441 24.00 21.00 16.08
N GLU A 442 24.63 21.92 15.36
CA GLU A 442 24.12 22.40 14.06
C GLU A 442 24.17 21.34 12.96
N ASP A 443 25.01 20.32 13.11
CA ASP A 443 25.07 19.21 12.16
C ASP A 443 23.90 18.24 12.38
N LEU A 444 23.32 18.19 13.60
CA LEU A 444 22.11 17.43 13.91
C LEU A 444 20.83 18.20 13.55
N MET A 445 20.82 19.51 13.78
CA MET A 445 19.67 20.39 13.51
C MET A 445 19.40 20.64 12.02
N ASP A 446 20.36 20.32 11.15
CA ASP A 446 20.27 20.54 9.71
C ASP A 446 20.40 19.21 8.97
N ASP A 447 19.27 18.66 8.53
CA ASP A 447 19.18 17.32 7.93
C ASP A 447 20.06 17.18 6.67
N ASP A 448 20.22 18.24 5.88
CA ASP A 448 21.09 18.23 4.70
C ASP A 448 22.56 18.07 5.11
N ARG A 449 22.98 18.73 6.20
CA ARG A 449 24.34 18.60 6.75
C ARG A 449 24.56 17.23 7.37
N LEU A 450 23.54 16.69 8.04
CA LEU A 450 23.57 15.36 8.62
C LEU A 450 23.79 14.33 7.51
N ARG A 451 22.91 14.30 6.49
CA ARG A 451 22.98 13.40 5.33
C ARG A 451 24.31 13.48 4.59
N ALA A 452 24.87 14.68 4.46
CA ALA A 452 26.12 14.87 3.73
C ALA A 452 27.36 14.29 4.45
N ARG A 453 27.30 14.10 5.78
CA ARG A 453 28.49 13.83 6.61
C ARG A 453 28.38 12.60 7.50
N TYR A 454 27.17 12.17 7.81
CA TYR A 454 26.88 11.22 8.88
C TYR A 454 25.77 10.26 8.49
N ASP A 455 25.63 9.18 9.27
CA ASP A 455 24.51 8.25 9.15
C ASP A 455 23.20 8.95 9.57
N THR A 456 22.19 8.88 8.71
CA THR A 456 20.89 9.53 8.95
C THR A 456 20.12 8.93 10.11
N THR A 457 20.46 7.72 10.56
CA THR A 457 19.86 7.07 11.73
C THR A 457 20.31 7.71 13.05
N LEU A 458 21.32 8.57 13.04
CA LEU A 458 21.78 9.27 14.24
C LEU A 458 20.74 10.24 14.82
N VAL A 459 19.72 10.60 14.05
CA VAL A 459 18.56 11.36 14.55
C VAL A 459 17.86 10.65 15.71
N TYR A 460 17.87 9.32 15.78
CA TYR A 460 17.25 8.58 16.88
C TYR A 460 18.04 8.75 18.19
N PRO A 461 19.29 8.26 18.31
CA PRO A 461 20.01 8.33 19.58
C PRO A 461 20.44 9.75 19.97
N LEU A 462 20.81 10.61 19.01
CA LEU A 462 21.24 11.97 19.33
C LEU A 462 20.06 12.94 19.42
N GLY A 463 19.00 12.72 18.64
CA GLY A 463 17.76 13.47 18.80
C GLY A 463 17.08 13.15 20.13
N GLU A 464 17.04 11.89 20.57
CA GLU A 464 16.54 11.50 21.90
C GLU A 464 17.29 12.23 23.01
N LEU A 465 18.63 12.25 22.93
CA LEU A 465 19.48 12.95 23.90
C LEU A 465 19.27 14.48 23.88
N TRP A 466 19.05 15.06 22.70
CA TRP A 466 18.72 16.47 22.58
C TRP A 466 17.32 16.78 23.13
N THR A 467 16.34 15.92 22.90
CA THR A 467 15.00 16.05 23.50
C THR A 467 15.04 15.93 25.02
N GLU A 468 15.84 15.02 25.57
CA GLU A 468 16.08 14.94 27.02
C GLU A 468 16.69 16.24 27.55
N ALA A 469 17.65 16.82 26.84
CA ALA A 469 18.23 18.12 27.19
C ALA A 469 17.17 19.25 27.15
N LEU A 470 16.31 19.28 26.12
CA LEU A 470 15.19 20.21 26.02
C LEU A 470 14.27 20.09 27.24
N VAL A 471 13.85 18.88 27.58
CA VAL A 471 12.98 18.62 28.74
C VAL A 471 13.65 19.04 30.05
N SER A 472 14.94 18.76 30.21
CA SER A 472 15.69 19.12 31.42
C SER A 472 15.80 20.63 31.66
N ARG A 473 15.79 21.44 30.58
CA ARG A 473 15.97 22.90 30.66
C ARG A 473 14.67 23.67 30.57
N CYS A 474 13.74 23.20 29.74
CA CYS A 474 12.50 23.89 29.42
C CYS A 474 11.27 23.27 30.12
N GLY A 475 11.43 22.11 30.77
CA GLY A 475 10.38 21.39 31.48
C GLY A 475 9.71 20.28 30.66
N GLU A 476 8.96 19.42 31.35
CA GLU A 476 8.31 18.20 30.79
C GLU A 476 7.38 18.50 29.61
N ARG A 477 6.73 19.66 29.59
CA ARG A 477 5.79 20.07 28.52
C ARG A 477 6.45 20.72 27.30
N ALA A 478 7.77 20.91 27.32
CA ALA A 478 8.47 21.66 26.28
C ALA A 478 8.36 21.00 24.90
N VAL A 479 8.34 19.67 24.84
CA VAL A 479 8.18 18.92 23.58
C VAL A 479 6.84 19.25 22.91
N GLY A 480 5.74 19.13 23.66
CA GLY A 480 4.40 19.48 23.18
C GLY A 480 4.27 20.94 22.77
N ALA A 481 4.85 21.86 23.57
CA ALA A 481 4.85 23.28 23.26
C ALA A 481 5.63 23.60 21.98
N ALA A 482 6.82 23.02 21.79
CA ALA A 482 7.62 23.16 20.59
C ALA A 482 6.89 22.65 19.34
N LEU A 483 6.19 21.51 19.44
CA LEU A 483 5.36 20.98 18.36
C LEU A 483 4.24 21.96 17.98
N ARG A 484 3.51 22.51 18.96
CA ARG A 484 2.45 23.50 18.70
C ARG A 484 2.98 24.74 18.00
N GLU A 485 4.08 25.31 18.50
CA GLU A 485 4.69 26.50 17.88
C GLU A 485 5.20 26.23 16.46
N SER A 486 5.64 25.00 16.15
CA SER A 486 6.02 24.63 14.79
C SER A 486 4.87 24.68 13.77
N GLY A 487 3.62 24.57 14.24
CA GLY A 487 2.42 24.74 13.41
C GLY A 487 2.08 26.20 13.10
N GLY A 488 2.61 27.14 13.87
CA GLY A 488 2.41 28.56 13.66
C GLY A 488 3.18 29.12 12.45
N GLU A 489 3.09 30.43 12.27
CA GLU A 489 3.92 31.15 11.29
C GLU A 489 5.33 31.30 11.84
N LEU A 490 6.26 30.45 11.39
CA LEU A 490 7.71 30.58 11.65
C LEU A 490 8.42 31.15 10.42
N ALA A 491 9.61 31.74 10.62
CA ALA A 491 10.42 32.21 9.51
C ALA A 491 10.75 31.07 8.52
N SER A 492 10.52 31.32 7.24
CA SER A 492 10.82 30.38 6.15
C SER A 492 12.14 30.73 5.47
N GLY A 493 12.84 29.72 4.94
CA GLY A 493 14.12 29.90 4.23
C GLY A 493 15.30 30.34 5.11
N VAL A 494 15.12 30.40 6.43
CA VAL A 494 16.20 30.70 7.38
C VAL A 494 17.02 29.45 7.70
N ALA A 495 18.20 29.64 8.30
CA ALA A 495 19.02 28.52 8.76
C ALA A 495 18.29 27.76 9.89
N PRO A 496 18.39 26.42 9.95
CA PRO A 496 17.70 25.62 10.98
C PRO A 496 17.94 26.08 12.42
N ARG A 497 19.16 26.51 12.77
CA ARG A 497 19.48 27.06 14.09
C ARG A 497 18.67 28.32 14.43
N VAL A 498 18.46 29.21 13.45
CA VAL A 498 17.68 30.45 13.63
C VAL A 498 16.21 30.11 13.85
N LEU A 499 15.69 29.13 13.11
CA LEU A 499 14.33 28.65 13.28
C LEU A 499 14.11 28.06 14.68
N TRP A 500 15.08 27.29 15.20
CA TRP A 500 15.03 26.74 16.54
C TRP A 500 15.15 27.79 17.64
N ASP A 501 15.97 28.81 17.45
CA ASP A 501 16.09 29.95 18.37
C ASP A 501 14.76 30.71 18.48
N GLU A 502 14.12 31.00 17.33
CA GLU A 502 12.80 31.62 17.29
C GLU A 502 11.74 30.74 17.97
N LEU A 503 11.69 29.45 17.63
CA LEU A 503 10.70 28.51 18.16
C LEU A 503 10.84 28.37 19.67
N LEU A 504 12.06 28.15 20.18
CA LEU A 504 12.27 28.03 21.63
C LEU A 504 12.00 29.35 22.35
N GLY A 505 12.34 30.49 21.74
CA GLY A 505 12.01 31.81 22.26
C GLY A 505 10.51 32.01 22.47
N ARG A 506 9.65 31.49 21.57
CA ARG A 506 8.18 31.57 21.69
C ARG A 506 7.63 30.78 22.88
N ILE A 507 8.28 29.67 23.25
CA ILE A 507 7.91 28.89 24.43
C ILE A 507 8.65 29.34 25.70
N GLY A 508 9.40 30.45 25.64
CA GLY A 508 10.15 31.00 26.77
C GLY A 508 11.38 30.18 27.15
N CYS A 509 11.99 29.46 26.20
CA CYS A 509 13.21 28.70 26.42
C CYS A 509 14.38 29.21 25.58
N ASP A 510 15.60 29.01 26.08
CA ASP A 510 16.85 29.43 25.46
C ASP A 510 17.55 28.25 24.77
N LEU A 511 17.78 28.37 23.46
CA LEU A 511 18.46 27.35 22.66
C LEU A 511 19.91 27.12 23.13
N GLU A 512 20.61 28.16 23.57
CA GLU A 512 22.00 28.02 24.04
C GLU A 512 22.07 27.17 25.31
N ALA A 513 21.12 27.35 26.24
CA ALA A 513 21.01 26.53 27.43
C ALA A 513 20.71 25.05 27.11
N VAL A 514 19.85 24.79 26.12
CA VAL A 514 19.53 23.42 25.64
C VAL A 514 20.75 22.78 24.98
N ASP A 515 21.43 23.49 24.08
CA ASP A 515 22.64 23.01 23.41
C ASP A 515 23.77 22.71 24.41
N ALA A 516 23.97 23.59 25.40
CA ALA A 516 24.97 23.37 26.44
C ALA A 516 24.66 22.10 27.26
N ALA A 517 23.39 21.85 27.56
CA ALA A 517 22.95 20.64 28.25
C ALA A 517 23.14 19.39 27.40
N PHE A 518 22.75 19.43 26.13
CA PHE A 518 22.96 18.35 25.17
C PHE A 518 24.45 18.00 25.02
N VAL A 519 25.31 19.00 24.85
CA VAL A 519 26.77 18.80 24.74
C VAL A 519 27.35 18.20 26.03
N ALA A 520 26.88 18.65 27.20
CA ALA A 520 27.30 18.09 28.47
C ALA A 520 26.88 16.62 28.61
N SER A 521 25.64 16.28 28.28
CA SER A 521 25.14 14.90 28.29
C SER A 521 25.90 14.00 27.31
N ALA A 522 26.18 14.49 26.10
CA ALA A 522 26.96 13.74 25.11
C ALA A 522 28.40 13.46 25.60
N ARG A 523 29.04 14.42 26.28
CA ARG A 523 30.36 14.22 26.90
C ARG A 523 30.29 13.22 28.05
N ALA A 524 29.28 13.32 28.91
CA ALA A 524 29.09 12.37 30.01
C ALA A 524 28.91 10.93 29.49
N LEU A 525 28.15 10.74 28.40
CA LEU A 525 28.01 9.42 27.76
C LEU A 525 29.33 8.89 27.19
N VAL A 526 30.17 9.77 26.63
CA VAL A 526 31.51 9.37 26.16
C VAL A 526 32.39 8.93 27.33
N GLU A 527 32.31 9.61 28.47
CA GLU A 527 33.04 9.22 29.68
C GLU A 527 32.52 7.91 30.27
N GLU A 528 31.20 7.75 30.37
CA GLU A 528 30.53 6.53 30.84
C GLU A 528 30.91 5.31 29.98
N HIS A 529 30.90 5.47 28.66
CA HIS A 529 31.18 4.40 27.71
C HIS A 529 32.65 4.38 27.21
N ALA A 530 33.58 5.06 27.90
CA ALA A 530 34.94 5.26 27.38
C ALA A 530 35.65 3.95 26.99
N ALA A 531 35.47 2.89 27.79
CA ALA A 531 36.04 1.57 27.51
C ALA A 531 35.43 0.93 26.25
N GLU A 532 34.10 0.86 26.15
CA GLU A 532 33.39 0.31 24.99
C GLU A 532 33.69 1.12 23.72
N VAL A 533 33.71 2.45 23.83
CA VAL A 533 34.09 3.35 22.73
C VAL A 533 35.54 3.10 22.31
N ALA A 534 36.46 2.73 23.20
CA ALA A 534 37.85 2.43 22.83
C ALA A 534 38.02 1.07 22.13
N GLU A 535 37.13 0.11 22.40
CA GLU A 535 37.16 -1.25 21.83
C GLU A 535 36.62 -1.31 20.39
N ILE A 536 35.62 -0.47 20.05
CA ILE A 536 35.01 -0.47 18.72
C ILE A 536 36.06 -0.13 17.64
N PRO A 537 36.28 -0.96 16.60
CA PRO A 537 37.24 -0.65 15.55
C PRO A 537 36.91 0.68 14.83
N ARG A 538 37.94 1.37 14.33
CA ARG A 538 37.78 2.59 13.53
C ARG A 538 37.72 2.20 12.05
N LEU A 539 36.65 2.61 11.39
CA LEU A 539 36.52 2.50 9.93
C LEU A 539 37.24 3.68 9.27
N SER A 540 38.11 3.36 8.31
CA SER A 540 38.74 4.31 7.41
C SER A 540 38.57 3.82 5.98
N GLY A 541 38.59 4.71 4.99
CA GLY A 541 38.35 4.29 3.62
C GLY A 541 37.99 5.44 2.70
N GLY A 542 37.72 5.11 1.45
CA GLY A 542 37.34 6.08 0.45
C GLY A 542 37.11 5.46 -0.92
N VAL A 543 36.73 6.31 -1.86
CA VAL A 543 36.63 5.94 -3.27
C VAL A 543 38.02 5.74 -3.82
N THR A 544 38.34 4.51 -4.24
CA THR A 544 39.65 4.15 -4.79
C THR A 544 39.68 4.14 -6.31
N SER A 545 38.52 3.96 -6.98
CA SER A 545 38.42 4.11 -8.43
C SER A 545 37.01 4.52 -8.88
N ARG A 546 36.93 5.18 -10.05
CA ARG A 546 35.70 5.49 -10.76
C ARG A 546 35.91 5.25 -12.26
N GLU A 547 35.68 4.02 -12.72
CA GLU A 547 35.88 3.61 -14.11
C GLU A 547 34.66 2.88 -14.67
N GLY A 548 34.31 3.14 -15.94
CA GLY A 548 33.25 2.40 -16.65
C GLY A 548 31.86 2.45 -15.99
N GLY A 549 31.55 3.50 -15.25
CA GLY A 549 30.31 3.61 -14.48
C GLY A 549 30.30 2.82 -13.16
N ARG A 550 31.41 2.18 -12.76
CA ARG A 550 31.58 1.56 -11.45
C ARG A 550 32.36 2.49 -10.51
N LEU A 551 31.91 2.51 -9.26
CA LEU A 551 32.57 3.15 -8.13
C LEU A 551 33.14 2.04 -7.24
N THR A 552 34.44 2.05 -6.98
CA THR A 552 35.08 1.15 -6.02
C THR A 552 35.32 1.90 -4.72
N ILE A 553 34.79 1.38 -3.63
CA ILE A 553 35.00 1.90 -2.29
C ILE A 553 35.83 0.87 -1.53
N GLU A 554 36.98 1.29 -1.00
CA GLU A 554 37.78 0.46 -0.11
C GLU A 554 37.56 0.95 1.32
N ALA A 555 37.31 0.02 2.23
CA ALA A 555 37.18 0.29 3.65
C ALA A 555 38.11 -0.63 4.45
N ARG A 556 38.80 -0.05 5.43
CA ARG A 556 39.78 -0.71 6.30
C ARG A 556 39.44 -0.41 7.74
N LEU A 557 39.44 -1.44 8.56
CA LEU A 557 39.36 -1.33 10.02
C LEU A 557 40.77 -1.20 10.60
N ASP A 558 40.93 -0.37 11.63
CA ASP A 558 42.22 -0.23 12.34
C ASP A 558 42.59 -1.43 13.21
N ARG A 559 41.64 -2.36 13.43
CA ARG A 559 41.78 -3.64 14.13
C ARG A 559 40.66 -4.58 13.73
N ASP A 560 40.81 -5.86 14.04
CA ASP A 560 39.77 -6.86 13.78
C ASP A 560 38.49 -6.57 14.58
N LEU A 561 37.35 -7.00 14.03
CA LEU A 561 36.11 -7.00 14.80
C LEU A 561 36.31 -7.90 16.03
N PRO A 562 35.81 -7.51 17.22
CA PRO A 562 35.78 -8.40 18.37
C PRO A 562 35.11 -9.72 17.95
N ALA A 563 35.71 -10.85 18.31
CA ALA A 563 35.10 -12.15 18.06
C ALA A 563 33.72 -12.19 18.72
N ARG A 564 32.66 -12.09 17.93
CA ARG A 564 31.31 -12.37 18.40
C ARG A 564 31.06 -13.85 18.15
N ASP A 565 30.76 -14.58 19.22
CA ASP A 565 29.90 -15.75 19.14
C ASP A 565 28.56 -15.27 18.57
N LEU A 566 28.46 -15.19 17.25
CA LEU A 566 27.20 -14.93 16.57
C LEU A 566 26.33 -16.17 16.79
N PRO A 567 25.15 -16.07 17.43
CA PRO A 567 24.18 -17.15 17.33
C PRO A 567 23.92 -17.40 15.84
N ALA A 568 23.99 -18.67 15.44
CA ALA A 568 23.69 -19.09 14.07
C ALA A 568 22.33 -18.49 13.67
N ARG A 569 22.33 -17.78 12.53
CA ARG A 569 21.13 -17.17 11.95
C ARG A 569 20.09 -18.21 11.57
#